data_AF-A0A0G1C321-F1
#
_entry.id   AF-A0A0G1C321-F1
#
_cell.length_a   1.000
_cell.length_b   1.000
_cell.length_c   1.000
_cell.angle_alpha   90.00
_cell.angle_beta   90.00
_cell.angle_gamma   90.00
#
_symmetry.space_group_name_H-M   'P 1'
#
loop_
_entity.id
_entity.type
_entity.pdbx_description
1 polymer ?
#
loop_
_entity_poly.entity_id
_entity_poly.type
_entity_poly.pdbx_seq_one_letter_code
_entity_poly.pdbx_strand_id
1 'polypeptide(L)'
;EIYPMFTCPCCGQPLDKEKPCCGAAVQMIDFIDQKVSIGASKDEIILATAREFGLERLADETQRAGIRDKLLANAPKDAPRISVVQTKIDLGDVSLKKGTITSEFTLKNEGKSDLVIDKLSSSCGCTSASLVYQGAEGPKFSMPGHGQEESDPNWQAAIAPGDQAKVKVYYDPTVHPDLTGPITRTISVHSNDPVDFETKFTIILNQTK
;
A
#
# COMPACT_ATOMS: atom_id res chain seq x y z
N GLU A 1 -11.47 -15.83 19.19
CA GLU A 1 -10.91 -16.18 17.87
C GLU A 1 -10.80 -14.92 17.02
N ILE A 2 -9.62 -14.30 16.99
CA ILE A 2 -9.40 -13.05 16.23
C ILE A 2 -8.93 -13.32 14.78
N TYR A 3 -8.29 -14.47 14.55
CA TYR A 3 -7.68 -14.83 13.25
C TYR A 3 -8.70 -14.89 12.10
N PRO A 4 -9.88 -15.53 12.23
CA PRO A 4 -10.84 -15.61 11.12
C PRO A 4 -11.43 -14.26 10.72
N MET A 5 -11.21 -13.20 11.50
CA MET A 5 -11.60 -11.84 11.13
C MET A 5 -10.72 -11.26 10.02
N PHE A 6 -9.54 -11.83 9.79
CA PHE A 6 -8.62 -11.41 8.75
C PHE A 6 -8.55 -12.44 7.63
N THR A 7 -8.14 -11.99 6.46
CA THR A 7 -7.94 -12.78 5.25
C THR A 7 -6.46 -12.82 4.90
N CYS A 8 -6.02 -13.99 4.41
CA CYS A 8 -4.67 -14.20 3.93
C CYS A 8 -4.33 -13.27 2.77
N PRO A 9 -3.17 -12.56 2.79
CA PRO A 9 -2.76 -11.69 1.70
C PRO A 9 -2.60 -12.38 0.35
N CYS A 10 -2.33 -13.68 0.33
CA CYS A 10 -2.09 -14.44 -0.91
C CYS A 10 -3.37 -14.99 -1.55
N CYS A 11 -4.26 -15.59 -0.76
CA CYS A 11 -5.41 -16.34 -1.28
C CYS A 11 -6.77 -15.77 -0.86
N GLY A 12 -6.80 -14.73 -0.01
CA GLY A 12 -8.02 -14.12 0.50
C GLY A 12 -8.85 -15.00 1.44
N GLN A 13 -8.40 -16.23 1.74
CA GLN A 13 -9.09 -17.10 2.68
C GLN A 13 -8.96 -16.56 4.11
N PRO A 14 -9.95 -16.77 4.99
CA PRO A 14 -9.82 -16.43 6.41
C PRO A 14 -8.55 -17.04 7.02
N LEU A 15 -7.89 -16.32 7.93
CA LEU A 15 -6.71 -16.86 8.60
C LEU A 15 -7.12 -18.01 9.53
N ASP A 16 -6.40 -19.11 9.39
CA ASP A 16 -6.44 -20.26 10.28
C ASP A 16 -5.07 -20.39 10.96
N LYS A 17 -5.05 -20.22 12.29
CA LYS A 17 -3.82 -20.31 13.08
C LYS A 17 -3.26 -21.74 13.12
N GLU A 18 -4.12 -22.75 13.14
CA GLU A 18 -3.71 -24.15 13.24
C GLU A 18 -3.21 -24.67 11.88
N LYS A 19 -3.74 -24.11 10.79
CA LYS A 19 -3.43 -24.52 9.41
C LYS A 19 -3.18 -23.30 8.51
N PRO A 20 -2.05 -22.59 8.69
CA PRO A 20 -1.72 -21.45 7.85
C PRO A 20 -1.52 -21.90 6.39
N CYS A 21 -2.16 -21.20 5.45
CA CYS A 21 -2.18 -21.60 4.05
C CYS A 21 -0.88 -21.27 3.28
N CYS A 22 -0.07 -20.33 3.76
CA CYS A 22 1.20 -19.91 3.13
C CYS A 22 2.08 -19.11 4.11
N GLY A 23 3.32 -18.80 3.71
CA GLY A 23 4.25 -18.01 4.52
C GLY A 23 3.77 -16.58 4.84
N ALA A 24 3.03 -15.92 3.95
CA ALA A 24 2.46 -14.60 4.24
C ALA A 24 1.35 -14.69 5.32
N ALA A 25 0.57 -15.77 5.34
CA ALA A 25 -0.38 -16.02 6.41
C ALA A 25 0.34 -16.24 7.75
N VAL A 26 1.45 -17.00 7.75
CA VAL A 26 2.29 -17.19 8.94
C VAL A 26 2.78 -15.86 9.48
N GLN A 27 3.37 -15.00 8.63
CA GLN A 27 3.84 -13.68 9.05
C GLN A 27 2.75 -12.82 9.69
N MET A 28 1.54 -12.84 9.12
CA MET A 28 0.41 -12.10 9.66
C MET A 28 -0.08 -12.69 11.00
N ILE A 29 -0.11 -14.01 11.13
CA ILE A 29 -0.45 -14.71 12.37
C ILE A 29 0.58 -14.39 13.45
N ASP A 30 1.87 -14.42 13.14
CA ASP A 30 2.96 -14.13 14.08
C ASP A 30 2.87 -12.68 14.61
N PHE A 31 2.55 -11.72 13.73
CA PHE A 31 2.30 -10.35 14.14
C PHE A 31 1.10 -10.23 15.09
N ILE A 32 -0.02 -10.88 14.76
CA ILE A 32 -1.21 -10.92 15.62
C ILE A 32 -0.86 -11.55 16.98
N ASP A 33 -0.13 -12.65 16.99
CA ASP A 33 0.33 -13.35 18.19
C ASP A 33 1.21 -12.47 19.07
N GLN A 34 2.10 -11.68 18.46
CA GLN A 34 2.90 -10.71 19.19
C GLN A 34 2.00 -9.70 19.92
N LYS A 35 0.95 -9.17 19.28
CA LYS A 35 0.01 -8.23 19.90
C LYS A 35 -0.82 -8.89 21.00
N VAL A 36 -1.25 -10.13 20.80
CA VAL A 36 -1.94 -10.92 21.84
C VAL A 36 -1.02 -11.15 23.05
N SER A 37 0.26 -11.46 22.83
CA SER A 37 1.23 -11.77 23.88
C SER A 37 1.49 -10.60 24.84
N ILE A 38 1.37 -9.36 24.35
CA ILE A 38 1.54 -8.14 25.15
C ILE A 38 0.23 -7.67 25.81
N GLY A 39 -0.84 -8.46 25.72
CA GLY A 39 -2.13 -8.16 26.34
C GLY A 39 -2.94 -7.08 25.63
N ALA A 40 -2.68 -6.81 24.34
CA ALA A 40 -3.46 -5.85 23.58
C ALA A 40 -4.92 -6.28 23.48
N SER A 41 -5.84 -5.31 23.57
CA SER A 41 -7.26 -5.53 23.36
C SER A 41 -7.56 -5.91 21.91
N LYS A 42 -8.75 -6.49 21.68
CA LYS A 42 -9.20 -6.87 20.34
C LYS A 42 -9.15 -5.70 19.34
N ASP A 43 -9.59 -4.52 19.76
CA ASP A 43 -9.58 -3.32 18.91
C ASP A 43 -8.15 -2.84 18.61
N GLU A 44 -7.23 -2.93 19.57
CA GLU A 44 -5.81 -2.59 19.35
C GLU A 44 -5.12 -3.57 18.41
N ILE A 45 -5.39 -4.87 18.54
CA ILE A 45 -4.86 -5.88 17.63
C ILE A 45 -5.39 -5.64 16.22
N ILE A 46 -6.69 -5.38 16.08
CA ILE A 46 -7.31 -5.08 14.79
C ILE A 46 -6.69 -3.86 14.14
N LEU A 47 -6.54 -2.77 14.89
CA LEU A 47 -5.95 -1.54 14.37
C LEU A 47 -4.48 -1.71 14.00
N ALA A 48 -3.68 -2.36 14.85
CA ALA A 48 -2.28 -2.61 14.55
C ALA A 48 -2.11 -3.51 13.32
N THR A 49 -2.95 -4.53 13.19
CA THR A 49 -2.93 -5.45 12.05
C THR A 49 -3.38 -4.75 10.77
N ALA A 50 -4.41 -3.90 10.85
CA ALA A 50 -4.86 -3.10 9.71
C ALA A 50 -3.76 -2.14 9.25
N ARG A 51 -3.03 -1.49 10.16
CA ARG A 51 -1.91 -0.61 9.83
C ARG A 51 -0.75 -1.33 9.14
N GLU A 52 -0.45 -2.54 9.58
CA GLU A 52 0.66 -3.33 9.03
C GLU A 52 0.31 -3.98 7.69
N PHE A 53 -0.88 -4.58 7.58
CA PHE A 53 -1.26 -5.44 6.46
C PHE A 53 -2.36 -4.89 5.56
N GLY A 54 -2.92 -3.73 5.89
CA GLY A 54 -4.02 -3.09 5.17
C GLY A 54 -5.39 -3.36 5.80
N LEU A 55 -6.26 -2.33 5.83
CA LEU A 55 -7.63 -2.44 6.36
C LEU A 55 -8.49 -3.43 5.56
N GLU A 56 -8.19 -3.62 4.27
CA GLU A 56 -8.91 -4.55 3.40
C GLU A 56 -8.70 -6.02 3.76
N ARG A 57 -7.77 -6.34 4.66
CA ARG A 57 -7.57 -7.70 5.15
C ARG A 57 -8.67 -8.15 6.08
N LEU A 58 -9.45 -7.24 6.67
CA LEU A 58 -10.61 -7.63 7.45
C LEU A 58 -11.68 -8.23 6.54
N ALA A 59 -12.10 -9.46 6.86
CA ALA A 59 -13.00 -10.27 6.04
C ALA A 59 -14.38 -9.62 5.90
N ASP A 60 -14.90 -9.02 6.97
CA ASP A 60 -16.23 -8.44 7.01
C ASP A 60 -16.24 -6.95 6.65
N GLU A 61 -17.10 -6.56 5.71
CA GLU A 61 -17.18 -5.17 5.24
C GLU A 61 -17.73 -4.22 6.32
N THR A 62 -18.67 -4.71 7.15
CA THR A 62 -19.27 -3.91 8.22
C THR A 62 -18.25 -3.61 9.31
N GLN A 63 -17.40 -4.57 9.64
CA GLN A 63 -16.28 -4.37 10.56
C GLN A 63 -15.28 -3.38 10.00
N ARG A 64 -14.92 -3.46 8.71
CA ARG A 64 -14.05 -2.47 8.04
C ARG A 64 -14.62 -1.06 8.16
N ALA A 65 -15.91 -0.88 7.85
CA ALA A 65 -16.59 0.40 7.97
C ALA A 65 -16.60 0.90 9.43
N GLY A 66 -16.95 0.05 10.39
CA GLY A 66 -16.98 0.42 11.81
C GLY A 66 -15.61 0.82 12.37
N ILE A 67 -14.52 0.18 11.91
CA ILE A 67 -13.16 0.57 12.30
C ILE A 67 -12.77 1.90 11.66
N ARG A 68 -13.12 2.10 10.38
CA ARG A 68 -12.91 3.39 9.71
C ARG A 68 -13.64 4.52 10.44
N ASP A 69 -14.89 4.31 10.85
CA ASP A 69 -15.66 5.29 11.63
C ASP A 69 -15.03 5.57 12.99
N LYS A 70 -14.55 4.53 13.69
CA LYS A 70 -13.78 4.70 14.93
C LYS A 70 -12.50 5.50 14.70
N LEU A 71 -11.78 5.27 13.61
CA LEU A 71 -10.56 6.01 13.29
C LEU A 71 -10.86 7.47 12.98
N LEU A 72 -11.92 7.74 12.22
CA LEU A 72 -12.38 9.09 11.95
C LEU A 72 -12.79 9.83 13.22
N ALA A 73 -13.52 9.16 14.13
CA ALA A 73 -13.99 9.73 15.39
C ALA A 73 -12.85 10.05 16.36
N ASN A 74 -11.78 9.24 16.36
CA ASN A 74 -10.63 9.41 17.25
C ASN A 74 -9.45 10.16 16.60
N ALA A 75 -9.54 10.50 15.32
CA ALA A 75 -8.47 11.22 14.66
C ALA A 75 -8.31 12.64 15.24
N PRO A 76 -7.07 13.11 15.47
CA PRO A 76 -6.83 14.49 15.89
C PRO A 76 -7.50 15.51 14.96
N LYS A 77 -7.98 16.63 15.52
CA LYS A 77 -8.67 17.69 14.76
C LYS A 77 -7.78 18.37 13.73
N ASP A 78 -6.48 18.28 13.94
CA ASP A 78 -5.39 18.82 13.15
C ASP A 78 -4.66 17.75 12.34
N ALA A 79 -5.13 16.50 12.36
CA ALA A 79 -4.50 15.38 11.67
C ALA A 79 -4.27 15.63 10.16
N PRO A 80 -3.27 14.98 9.55
CA PRO A 80 -3.09 14.99 8.12
C PRO A 80 -4.24 14.23 7.46
N ARG A 81 -4.53 14.55 6.20
CA ARG A 81 -5.52 13.84 5.39
C ARG A 81 -5.00 13.65 3.99
N ILE A 82 -4.79 12.41 3.58
CA ILE A 82 -4.48 12.11 2.19
C ILE A 82 -5.77 12.08 1.38
N SER A 83 -5.78 12.75 0.23
CA SER A 83 -6.79 12.55 -0.79
C SER A 83 -6.15 12.36 -2.16
N VAL A 84 -6.88 11.64 -3.02
CA VAL A 84 -6.39 11.23 -4.33
C VAL A 84 -7.43 11.52 -5.40
N VAL A 85 -6.96 11.99 -6.56
CA VAL A 85 -7.84 12.33 -7.69
C VAL A 85 -8.32 11.06 -8.39
N GLN A 86 -7.41 10.11 -8.56
CA GLN A 86 -7.68 8.81 -9.19
C GLN A 86 -6.79 7.76 -8.57
N THR A 87 -7.31 6.53 -8.47
CA THR A 87 -6.57 5.36 -7.98
C THR A 87 -6.25 4.37 -9.08
N LYS A 88 -6.68 4.62 -10.31
CA LYS A 88 -6.48 3.73 -11.46
C LYS A 88 -6.02 4.49 -12.70
N ILE A 89 -5.03 3.94 -13.41
CA ILE A 89 -4.61 4.37 -14.75
C ILE A 89 -4.59 3.15 -15.66
N ASP A 90 -5.11 3.30 -16.88
CA ASP A 90 -4.95 2.33 -17.95
C ASP A 90 -3.83 2.79 -18.89
N LEU A 91 -2.79 1.97 -19.03
CA LEU A 91 -1.64 2.24 -19.88
C LEU A 91 -1.82 1.70 -21.30
N GLY A 92 -2.93 1.00 -21.57
CA GLY A 92 -3.22 0.35 -22.84
C GLY A 92 -2.19 -0.73 -23.18
N ASP A 93 -1.83 -0.81 -24.45
CA ASP A 93 -0.84 -1.75 -24.93
C ASP A 93 0.59 -1.27 -24.62
N VAL A 94 1.37 -2.15 -23.98
CA VAL A 94 2.77 -1.90 -23.64
C VAL A 94 3.63 -2.99 -24.26
N SER A 95 4.35 -2.64 -25.33
CA SER A 95 5.30 -3.55 -25.97
C SER A 95 6.60 -3.65 -25.17
N LEU A 96 7.17 -4.85 -25.08
CA LEU A 96 8.52 -5.09 -24.55
C LEU A 96 9.56 -4.12 -25.15
N LYS A 97 9.42 -3.79 -26.43
CA LYS A 97 10.35 -2.90 -27.15
C LYS A 97 10.30 -1.45 -26.70
N LYS A 98 9.22 -1.04 -26.02
CA LYS A 98 9.05 0.33 -25.51
C LYS A 98 9.97 0.61 -24.32
N GLY A 99 10.48 -0.44 -23.66
CA GLY A 99 11.25 -0.33 -22.43
C GLY A 99 10.39 0.21 -21.28
N THR A 100 11.04 0.77 -20.26
CA THR A 100 10.34 1.31 -19.09
C THR A 100 9.41 2.46 -19.48
N ILE A 101 8.16 2.36 -19.05
CA ILE A 101 7.17 3.44 -19.19
C ILE A 101 6.86 4.07 -17.84
N THR A 102 6.35 5.30 -17.87
CA THR A 102 5.99 6.05 -16.66
C THR A 102 4.54 6.50 -16.67
N SER A 103 3.96 6.63 -15.48
CA SER A 103 2.64 7.23 -15.24
C SER A 103 2.64 7.95 -13.89
N GLU A 104 1.72 8.88 -13.67
CA GLU A 104 1.69 9.71 -12.47
C GLU A 104 0.29 9.71 -11.84
N PHE A 105 0.23 9.42 -10.54
CA PHE A 105 -0.96 9.70 -9.72
C PHE A 105 -0.74 10.99 -8.95
N THR A 106 -1.82 11.73 -8.68
CA THR A 106 -1.78 12.93 -7.84
C THR A 106 -2.40 12.63 -6.49
N LEU A 107 -1.66 12.95 -5.44
CA LEU A 107 -2.15 12.97 -4.06
C LEU A 107 -2.07 14.38 -3.50
N LYS A 108 -2.92 14.67 -2.52
CA LYS A 108 -3.04 15.97 -1.87
C LYS A 108 -3.14 15.79 -0.37
N ASN A 109 -2.53 16.70 0.39
CA ASN A 109 -2.80 16.82 1.81
C ASN A 109 -3.97 17.78 2.04
N GLU A 110 -5.13 17.26 2.44
CA GLU A 110 -6.32 18.05 2.81
C GLU A 110 -6.49 18.17 4.33
N GLY A 111 -5.48 17.74 5.09
CA GLY A 111 -5.44 17.84 6.53
C GLY A 111 -4.97 19.21 7.00
N LYS A 112 -4.57 19.28 8.27
CA LYS A 112 -4.08 20.53 8.89
C LYS A 112 -2.67 20.42 9.48
N SER A 113 -2.04 19.25 9.35
CA SER A 113 -0.64 19.01 9.66
C SER A 113 0.04 18.35 8.48
N ASP A 114 1.37 18.26 8.53
CA ASP A 114 2.15 17.61 7.48
C ASP A 114 1.74 16.14 7.29
N LEU A 115 1.44 15.79 6.04
CA LEU A 115 1.23 14.42 5.61
C LEU A 115 2.59 13.82 5.32
N VAL A 116 3.04 12.94 6.21
CA VAL A 116 4.32 12.25 6.10
C VAL A 116 4.10 10.96 5.32
N ILE A 117 4.84 10.80 4.22
CA ILE A 117 4.98 9.53 3.50
C ILE A 117 6.37 8.98 3.82
N ASP A 118 6.43 7.76 4.32
CA ASP A 118 7.67 7.09 4.75
C ASP A 118 8.03 5.86 3.91
N LYS A 119 7.04 5.29 3.21
CA LYS A 119 7.22 4.07 2.44
C LYS A 119 6.31 4.03 1.23
N LEU A 120 6.89 3.62 0.11
CA LEU A 120 6.15 3.15 -1.05
C LEU A 120 6.51 1.68 -1.29
N SER A 121 5.62 0.93 -1.91
CA SER A 121 5.92 -0.43 -2.37
C SER A 121 5.08 -0.79 -3.59
N SER A 122 5.52 -1.79 -4.34
CA SER A 122 4.79 -2.32 -5.50
C SER A 122 4.48 -3.80 -5.34
N SER A 123 3.45 -4.27 -6.04
CA SER A 123 3.05 -5.68 -6.01
C SER A 123 3.96 -6.62 -6.81
N CYS A 124 4.91 -6.10 -7.58
CA CYS A 124 5.82 -6.90 -8.42
C CYS A 124 7.10 -6.12 -8.74
N GLY A 125 8.24 -6.81 -8.82
CA GLY A 125 9.54 -6.21 -9.17
C GLY A 125 9.60 -5.54 -10.55
N CYS A 126 8.68 -5.86 -11.48
CA CYS A 126 8.54 -5.14 -12.74
C CYS A 126 7.94 -3.73 -12.61
N THR A 127 7.57 -3.31 -11.39
CA THR A 127 6.99 -2.00 -11.10
C THR A 127 7.76 -1.34 -9.96
N SER A 128 8.08 -0.06 -10.11
CA SER A 128 8.62 0.77 -9.03
C SER A 128 7.90 2.11 -8.97
N ALA A 129 8.02 2.83 -7.88
CA ALA A 129 7.41 4.14 -7.69
C ALA A 129 8.30 5.09 -6.90
N SER A 130 8.18 6.38 -7.18
CA SER A 130 8.82 7.47 -6.45
C SER A 130 7.81 8.57 -6.13
N LEU A 131 8.03 9.27 -5.02
CA LEU A 131 7.29 10.47 -4.72
C LEU A 131 8.01 11.68 -5.34
N VAL A 132 7.27 12.50 -6.09
CA VAL A 132 7.74 13.79 -6.61
C VAL A 132 7.01 14.88 -5.86
N TYR A 133 7.76 15.69 -5.12
CA TYR A 133 7.23 16.78 -4.32
C TYR A 133 8.09 18.04 -4.50
N GLN A 134 7.43 19.17 -4.76
CA GLN A 134 8.08 20.46 -5.04
C GLN A 134 9.19 20.39 -6.13
N GLY A 135 8.98 19.52 -7.13
CA GLY A 135 9.90 19.35 -8.26
C GLY A 135 11.09 18.42 -7.99
N ALA A 136 11.27 17.94 -6.76
CA ALA A 136 12.27 16.94 -6.42
C ALA A 136 11.66 15.54 -6.45
N GLU A 137 12.32 14.61 -7.14
CA GLU A 137 11.97 13.19 -7.13
C GLU A 137 12.76 12.47 -6.03
N GLY A 138 12.04 11.75 -5.16
CA GLY A 138 12.62 10.93 -4.11
C GLY A 138 13.20 9.60 -4.62
N PRO A 139 13.61 8.70 -3.70
CA PRO A 139 14.11 7.38 -4.07
C PRO A 139 13.05 6.54 -4.79
N LYS A 140 13.51 5.51 -5.50
CA LYS A 140 12.64 4.53 -6.16
C LYS A 140 12.40 3.34 -5.25
N PHE A 141 11.14 3.04 -5.02
CA PHE A 141 10.69 1.90 -4.23
C PHE A 141 10.10 0.83 -5.14
N SER A 142 10.43 -0.44 -4.89
CA SER A 142 9.89 -1.58 -5.63
C SER A 142 9.24 -2.60 -4.68
N MET A 143 8.98 -3.80 -5.20
CA MET A 143 8.56 -4.92 -4.39
C MET A 143 9.65 -5.29 -3.37
N PRO A 144 9.33 -5.38 -2.07
CA PRO A 144 10.29 -5.80 -1.05
C PRO A 144 10.95 -7.14 -1.38
N GLY A 145 12.27 -7.24 -1.13
CA GLY A 145 13.04 -8.47 -1.34
C GLY A 145 13.26 -8.91 -2.78
N HIS A 146 12.93 -8.09 -3.79
CA HIS A 146 13.02 -8.45 -5.22
C HIS A 146 14.04 -7.59 -6.00
N GLY A 147 15.27 -7.50 -5.47
CA GLY A 147 16.48 -7.26 -6.28
C GLY A 147 16.78 -5.83 -6.72
N GLN A 148 16.00 -4.82 -6.32
CA GLN A 148 16.44 -3.42 -6.37
C GLN A 148 17.00 -3.02 -5.01
N GLU A 149 17.97 -2.11 -4.97
CA GLU A 149 18.51 -1.56 -3.73
C GLU A 149 17.34 -1.08 -2.86
N GLU A 150 17.30 -1.54 -1.60
CA GLU A 150 16.27 -1.08 -0.68
C GLU A 150 16.48 0.42 -0.45
N SER A 151 15.41 1.19 -0.68
CA SER A 151 15.37 2.60 -0.35
C SER A 151 15.78 2.82 1.11
N ASP A 152 16.39 3.96 1.41
CA ASP A 152 16.76 4.33 2.79
C ASP A 152 15.56 4.10 3.74
N PRO A 153 15.69 3.23 4.75
CA PRO A 153 14.60 2.92 5.67
C PRO A 153 14.18 4.11 6.54
N ASN A 154 14.98 5.19 6.54
CA ASN A 154 14.69 6.44 7.23
C ASN A 154 14.18 7.54 6.30
N TRP A 155 13.99 7.25 5.01
CA TRP A 155 13.46 8.23 4.07
C TRP A 155 12.04 8.63 4.47
N GLN A 156 11.78 9.93 4.45
CA GLN A 156 10.45 10.49 4.66
C GLN A 156 10.27 11.74 3.79
N ALA A 157 9.04 11.97 3.38
CA ALA A 157 8.63 13.22 2.74
C ALA A 157 7.43 13.81 3.48
N ALA A 158 7.55 15.07 3.89
CA ALA A 158 6.50 15.83 4.56
C ALA A 158 5.80 16.76 3.55
N ILE A 159 4.53 16.46 3.25
CA ILE A 159 3.70 17.26 2.35
C ILE A 159 2.87 18.23 3.19
N ALA A 160 3.09 19.53 2.99
CA ALA A 160 2.44 20.57 3.77
C ALA A 160 0.90 20.57 3.56
N PRO A 161 0.11 21.07 4.52
CA PRO A 161 -1.34 21.23 4.34
C PRO A 161 -1.69 22.03 3.08
N GLY A 162 -2.57 21.49 2.24
CA GLY A 162 -3.00 22.09 0.98
C GLY A 162 -2.12 21.74 -0.23
N ASP A 163 -0.89 21.27 -0.01
CA ASP A 163 0.04 20.92 -1.09
C ASP A 163 -0.32 19.60 -1.76
N GLN A 164 0.23 19.43 -2.97
CA GLN A 164 0.12 18.22 -3.79
C GLN A 164 1.49 17.60 -4.03
N ALA A 165 1.50 16.28 -4.15
CA ALA A 165 2.63 15.51 -4.63
C ALA A 165 2.18 14.52 -5.70
N LYS A 166 3.14 14.03 -6.49
CA LYS A 166 2.90 13.01 -7.50
C LYS A 166 3.53 11.70 -7.11
N VAL A 167 2.80 10.60 -7.29
CA VAL A 167 3.37 9.25 -7.25
C VAL A 167 3.71 8.88 -8.67
N LYS A 168 5.00 8.94 -9.00
CA LYS A 168 5.51 8.58 -10.32
C LYS A 168 5.80 7.09 -10.34
N VAL A 169 5.06 6.37 -11.17
CA VAL A 169 5.12 4.92 -11.32
C VAL A 169 5.90 4.56 -12.56
N TYR A 170 6.80 3.61 -12.42
CA TYR A 170 7.64 3.03 -13.45
C TYR A 170 7.21 1.59 -13.68
N TYR A 171 6.93 1.23 -14.93
CA TYR A 171 6.66 -0.15 -15.32
C TYR A 171 7.72 -0.60 -16.32
N ASP A 172 8.45 -1.67 -15.99
CA ASP A 172 9.46 -2.25 -16.84
C ASP A 172 9.01 -3.63 -17.36
N PRO A 173 8.54 -3.71 -18.62
CA PRO A 173 8.07 -4.96 -19.19
C PRO A 173 9.21 -5.99 -19.37
N THR A 174 10.48 -5.56 -19.33
CA THR A 174 11.64 -6.42 -19.59
C THR A 174 12.06 -7.27 -18.38
N VAL A 175 11.59 -6.94 -17.17
CA VAL A 175 11.84 -7.73 -15.96
C VAL A 175 11.21 -9.12 -16.05
N HIS A 176 10.06 -9.22 -16.75
CA HIS A 176 9.41 -10.49 -17.07
C HIS A 176 9.05 -10.53 -18.56
N PRO A 177 10.00 -10.84 -19.45
CA PRO A 177 9.79 -10.76 -20.88
C PRO A 177 8.77 -11.81 -21.39
N ASP A 178 8.60 -12.90 -20.65
CA ASP A 178 7.63 -13.96 -20.98
C ASP A 178 6.19 -13.60 -20.57
N LEU A 179 6.02 -12.58 -19.71
CA LEU A 179 4.71 -12.12 -19.29
C LEU A 179 4.05 -11.39 -20.47
N THR A 180 2.87 -11.81 -20.91
CA THR A 180 2.10 -11.14 -21.96
C THR A 180 0.60 -11.21 -21.63
N GLY A 181 -0.19 -10.32 -22.21
CA GLY A 181 -1.62 -10.21 -21.94
C GLY A 181 -1.96 -9.21 -20.83
N PRO A 182 -3.18 -9.29 -20.26
CA PRO A 182 -3.66 -8.34 -19.25
C PRO A 182 -2.85 -8.44 -17.95
N ILE A 183 -2.37 -7.29 -17.48
CA ILE A 183 -1.59 -7.15 -16.25
C ILE A 183 -2.21 -6.08 -15.38
N THR A 184 -2.23 -6.33 -14.08
CA THR A 184 -2.59 -5.35 -13.04
C THR A 184 -1.44 -5.27 -12.05
N ARG A 185 -0.98 -4.04 -11.76
CA ARG A 185 0.04 -3.77 -10.74
C ARG A 185 -0.48 -2.75 -9.75
N THR A 186 -0.18 -3.00 -8.49
CA THR A 186 -0.60 -2.16 -7.37
C THR A 186 0.62 -1.48 -6.78
N ILE A 187 0.46 -0.19 -6.46
CA ILE A 187 1.43 0.62 -5.75
C ILE A 187 0.77 1.03 -4.45
N SER A 188 1.42 0.74 -3.33
CA SER A 188 0.98 1.15 -2.00
C SER A 188 1.82 2.33 -1.52
N VAL A 189 1.17 3.38 -1.03
CA VAL A 189 1.79 4.54 -0.39
C VAL A 189 1.36 4.54 1.08
N HIS A 190 2.33 4.49 1.98
CA HIS A 190 2.08 4.54 3.41
C HIS A 190 2.23 5.97 3.92
N SER A 191 1.32 6.38 4.78
CA SER A 191 1.33 7.73 5.34
C SER A 191 0.93 7.76 6.81
N ASN A 192 1.19 8.90 7.45
CA ASN A 192 0.73 9.19 8.81
C ASN A 192 -0.75 9.62 8.89
N ASP A 193 -1.55 9.51 7.83
CA ASP A 193 -3.01 9.69 7.95
C ASP A 193 -3.58 8.64 8.91
N PRO A 194 -4.24 9.06 10.02
CA PRO A 194 -4.75 8.12 11.02
C PRO A 194 -5.88 7.22 10.52
N VAL A 195 -6.47 7.54 9.36
CA VAL A 195 -7.59 6.79 8.76
C VAL A 195 -7.13 6.06 7.50
N ASP A 196 -6.46 6.78 6.60
CA ASP A 196 -5.99 6.28 5.30
C ASP A 196 -4.46 6.07 5.29
N PHE A 197 -3.98 5.33 6.29
CA PHE A 197 -2.55 5.05 6.50
C PHE A 197 -1.89 4.28 5.33
N GLU A 198 -2.67 3.62 4.48
CA GLU A 198 -2.22 3.03 3.22
C GLU A 198 -3.15 3.44 2.08
N THR A 199 -2.61 4.07 1.06
CA THR A 199 -3.32 4.45 -0.17
C THR A 199 -2.80 3.61 -1.33
N LYS A 200 -3.71 2.90 -2.01
CA LYS A 200 -3.39 2.01 -3.14
C LYS A 200 -3.73 2.65 -4.48
N PHE A 201 -2.77 2.61 -5.39
CA PHE A 201 -2.90 2.97 -6.80
C PHE A 201 -2.75 1.74 -7.67
N THR A 202 -3.40 1.71 -8.83
CA THR A 202 -3.39 0.58 -9.74
C THR A 202 -3.09 1.05 -11.15
N ILE A 203 -2.10 0.44 -11.77
CA ILE A 203 -1.94 0.50 -13.23
C ILE A 203 -2.48 -0.81 -13.83
N ILE A 204 -3.29 -0.67 -14.88
CA ILE A 204 -3.68 -1.78 -15.73
C ILE A 204 -3.07 -1.59 -17.12
N LEU A 205 -2.73 -2.69 -17.77
CA LEU A 205 -2.14 -2.68 -19.09
C LEU A 205 -2.34 -4.02 -19.78
N ASN A 206 -2.13 -4.04 -21.09
CA ASN A 206 -1.96 -5.26 -21.87
C ASN A 206 -0.51 -5.33 -22.37
N GLN A 207 0.28 -6.27 -21.84
CA GLN A 207 1.67 -6.42 -22.29
C GLN A 207 1.73 -7.20 -23.60
N THR A 208 2.41 -6.61 -24.58
CA THR A 208 2.64 -7.18 -25.91
C THR A 208 4.13 -7.41 -26.14
N LYS A 209 4.44 -8.21 -27.17
CA LYS A 209 5.82 -8.51 -27.54
C LYS A 209 6.57 -7.32 -28.15
#